data_AF-A0A6H1WXF9-F1
#
_entry.id   AF-A0A6H1WXF9-F1
#
_cell.length_a   1.000
_cell.length_b   1.000
_cell.length_c   1.000
_cell.angle_alpha   90.00
_cell.angle_beta   90.00
_cell.angle_gamma   90.00
#
_symmetry.space_group_name_H-M   'P 1'
#
loop_
_entity.id
_entity.type
_entity.pdbx_description
1 polymer ?
#
loop_
_entity_poly.entity_id
_entity_poly.type
_entity_poly.pdbx_seq_one_letter_code
_entity_poly.pdbx_strand_id
1 'polypeptide(L)'
;MDKTLQTGEKIFFTNLILCIVSYIYFTILPLNEITLSIGYIFFIAYFGINFYVGNTSDLNILESLIVGTIGCAIGLFLLFFALYAEIIMKNSEVALWLIRPYFMPTMSLVKILFDDITIIYPILLIVINISLVLMGSITRKIMNKFKV
;
A
#
# COMPACT_ATOMS: atom_id res chain seq x y z
N MET A 1 -8.16 21.79 -1.46
CA MET A 1 -8.34 20.79 -2.52
C MET A 1 -7.04 20.55 -3.28
N ASP A 2 -6.40 21.59 -3.82
CA ASP A 2 -5.14 21.46 -4.59
C ASP A 2 -4.01 20.79 -3.81
N LYS A 3 -3.76 21.22 -2.57
CA LYS A 3 -2.78 20.59 -1.67
C LYS A 3 -3.07 19.09 -1.45
N THR A 4 -4.34 18.74 -1.26
CA THR A 4 -4.81 17.36 -1.03
C THR A 4 -4.52 16.49 -2.26
N LEU A 5 -4.82 17.00 -3.46
CA LEU A 5 -4.57 16.31 -4.72
C LEU A 5 -3.08 16.12 -4.97
N GLN A 6 -2.27 17.19 -4.86
CA GLN A 6 -0.81 17.11 -5.03
C GLN A 6 -0.17 16.12 -4.04
N THR A 7 -0.64 16.11 -2.79
CA THR A 7 -0.17 15.17 -1.77
C THR A 7 -0.58 13.73 -2.11
N GLY A 8 -1.84 13.55 -2.53
CA GLY A 8 -2.36 12.26 -2.98
C GLY A 8 -1.59 11.70 -4.17
N GLU A 9 -1.36 12.51 -5.20
CA GLU A 9 -0.57 12.16 -6.38
C GLU A 9 0.85 11.72 -6.00
N LYS A 10 1.50 12.46 -5.10
CA LYS A 10 2.83 12.09 -4.61
C LYS A 10 2.84 10.70 -3.98
N ILE A 11 1.87 10.38 -3.10
CA ILE A 11 1.77 9.04 -2.50
C ILE A 11 1.46 8.00 -3.58
N PHE A 12 0.51 8.29 -4.47
CA PHE A 12 0.11 7.39 -5.54
C PHE A 12 1.30 6.96 -6.40
N PHE A 13 2.06 7.92 -6.94
CA PHE A 13 3.21 7.62 -7.78
C PHE A 13 4.33 6.92 -6.99
N THR A 14 4.54 7.29 -5.73
CA THR A 14 5.54 6.61 -4.89
C THR A 14 5.17 5.15 -4.63
N ASN A 15 3.91 4.88 -4.25
CA ASN A 15 3.41 3.52 -4.05
C ASN A 15 3.44 2.71 -5.35
N LEU A 16 3.07 3.32 -6.48
CA LEU A 16 3.14 2.72 -7.81
C LEU A 16 4.56 2.25 -8.13
N ILE A 17 5.56 3.12 -7.96
CA ILE A 17 6.98 2.79 -8.18
C ILE A 17 7.39 1.62 -7.28
N LEU A 18 7.04 1.66 -5.99
CA LEU A 18 7.36 0.58 -5.06
C LEU A 18 6.72 -0.75 -5.47
N CYS A 19 5.46 -0.74 -5.91
CA CYS A 19 4.76 -1.92 -6.40
C CYS A 19 5.47 -2.50 -7.63
N ILE A 20 5.81 -1.66 -8.61
CA ILE A 20 6.49 -2.11 -9.84
C ILE A 20 7.89 -2.66 -9.54
N VAL A 21 8.69 -1.93 -8.77
CA VAL A 21 10.08 -2.33 -8.45
C VAL A 21 10.09 -3.62 -7.64
N SER A 22 9.24 -3.74 -6.62
CA SER A 22 9.13 -4.97 -5.83
C SER A 22 8.61 -6.15 -6.67
N TYR A 23 7.65 -5.91 -7.57
CA TYR A 23 7.16 -6.92 -8.52
C TYR A 23 8.28 -7.45 -9.41
N ILE A 24 9.07 -6.58 -10.03
CA ILE A 24 10.22 -6.97 -10.85
C ILE A 24 11.25 -7.73 -9.99
N TYR A 25 11.59 -7.19 -8.82
CA TYR A 25 12.59 -7.74 -7.92
C TYR A 25 12.30 -9.20 -7.55
N PHE A 26 11.09 -9.48 -7.06
CA PHE A 26 10.68 -10.81 -6.63
C PHE A 26 10.26 -11.74 -7.76
N THR A 27 10.06 -11.22 -8.97
CA THR A 27 9.84 -12.05 -10.17
C THR A 27 11.16 -12.56 -10.73
N ILE A 28 12.23 -11.76 -10.68
CA ILE A 28 13.55 -12.12 -11.22
C ILE A 28 14.37 -12.95 -10.24
N LEU A 29 14.37 -12.56 -8.96
CA LEU A 29 15.25 -13.17 -7.97
C LEU A 29 14.58 -14.34 -7.25
N PRO A 30 15.32 -15.43 -7.00
CA PRO A 30 14.80 -16.53 -6.21
C PRO A 30 14.55 -16.09 -4.77
N LEU A 31 13.48 -16.61 -4.19
CA LEU A 31 13.10 -16.35 -2.80
C LEU A 31 14.02 -17.14 -1.86
N ASN A 32 15.07 -16.47 -1.37
CA ASN A 32 15.96 -16.93 -0.32
C ASN A 32 16.03 -15.89 0.82
N GLU A 33 16.76 -16.18 1.89
CA GLU A 33 16.84 -15.32 3.08
C GLU A 33 17.34 -13.89 2.76
N ILE A 34 18.29 -13.76 1.84
CA ILE A 34 18.82 -12.45 1.41
C ILE A 34 17.75 -11.67 0.64
N THR A 35 17.07 -12.33 -0.30
CA THR A 35 15.99 -11.72 -1.07
C THR A 35 14.83 -11.28 -0.18
N LEU A 36 14.49 -12.08 0.84
CA LEU A 36 13.47 -11.75 1.83
C LEU A 36 13.87 -10.55 2.70
N SER A 37 15.15 -10.45 3.06
CA SER A 37 15.68 -9.33 3.86
C SER A 37 15.54 -7.98 3.13
N ILE A 38 15.88 -7.94 1.84
CA ILE A 38 15.64 -6.76 0.99
C ILE A 38 14.12 -6.53 0.83
N GLY A 39 13.35 -7.60 0.75
CA GLY A 39 11.89 -7.56 0.80
C GLY A 39 11.32 -6.74 1.96
N TYR A 40 11.90 -6.87 3.16
CA TYR A 40 11.48 -6.07 4.31
C TYR A 40 11.75 -4.57 4.14
N ILE A 41 12.74 -4.18 3.35
CA ILE A 41 12.97 -2.77 3.01
C ILE A 41 11.80 -2.25 2.17
N PHE A 42 11.35 -3.01 1.17
CA PHE A 42 10.16 -2.65 0.39
C PHE A 42 8.90 -2.57 1.27
N PHE A 43 8.72 -3.52 2.19
CA PHE A 43 7.60 -3.54 3.13
C PHE A 43 7.58 -2.28 4.01
N ILE A 44 8.71 -1.94 4.62
CA ILE A 44 8.84 -0.76 5.49
C ILE A 44 8.64 0.52 4.67
N ALA A 45 9.23 0.61 3.48
CA ALA A 45 9.07 1.78 2.62
C ALA A 45 7.61 1.97 2.19
N TYR A 46 6.94 0.90 1.80
CA TYR A 46 5.55 0.90 1.35
C TYR A 46 4.61 1.44 2.42
N PHE A 47 4.69 0.95 3.66
CA PHE A 47 3.86 1.47 4.74
C PHE A 47 4.37 2.81 5.31
N GLY A 48 5.69 2.94 5.44
CA GLY A 48 6.35 4.10 6.03
C GLY A 48 6.08 5.39 5.27
N ILE A 49 6.02 5.35 3.94
CA ILE A 49 5.70 6.53 3.11
C ILE A 49 4.29 7.04 3.39
N ASN A 50 3.29 6.14 3.53
CA ASN A 50 1.92 6.55 3.83
C ASN A 50 1.85 7.29 5.18
N PHE A 51 2.50 6.76 6.22
CA PHE A 51 2.59 7.43 7.51
C PHE A 51 3.36 8.75 7.43
N TYR A 52 4.52 8.75 6.77
CA TYR A 52 5.39 9.92 6.63
C TYR A 52 4.68 11.08 5.95
N VAL A 53 3.97 10.83 4.86
CA VAL A 53 3.24 11.88 4.14
C VAL A 53 2.09 12.40 4.99
N GLY A 54 1.35 11.53 5.69
CA GLY A 54 0.35 11.96 6.66
C GLY A 54 0.92 12.91 7.73
N ASN A 55 2.11 12.59 8.25
CA ASN A 55 2.77 13.37 9.30
C ASN A 55 3.39 14.69 8.81
N THR A 56 3.79 14.78 7.55
CA THR A 56 4.47 15.96 7.01
C THR A 56 3.55 16.93 6.28
N SER A 57 2.36 16.49 5.88
CA SER A 57 1.48 17.25 4.98
C SER A 57 0.42 18.09 5.69
N ASP A 58 0.38 18.12 7.02
CA ASP A 58 -0.58 18.91 7.83
C ASP A 58 -2.02 18.84 7.25
N LEU A 59 -2.55 17.63 7.21
CA LEU A 59 -3.85 17.31 6.63
C LEU A 59 -4.93 17.28 7.73
N ASN A 60 -6.14 17.71 7.43
CA ASN A 60 -7.29 17.41 8.28
C ASN A 60 -7.75 15.94 8.11
N ILE A 61 -8.71 15.48 8.91
CA ILE A 61 -9.16 14.07 8.88
C ILE A 61 -9.71 13.69 7.49
N LEU A 62 -10.53 14.56 6.90
CA LEU A 62 -11.13 14.32 5.58
C LEU A 62 -10.05 14.29 4.49
N GLU A 63 -9.12 15.23 4.53
CA GLU A 63 -7.99 15.29 3.61
C GLU A 63 -7.10 14.06 3.73
N SER A 64 -6.82 13.57 4.94
CA SER A 64 -6.06 12.34 5.17
C SER A 64 -6.74 11.11 4.57
N LEU A 65 -8.07 11.00 4.70
CA LEU A 65 -8.82 9.91 4.09
C LEU A 65 -8.74 9.98 2.55
N ILE A 66 -8.97 11.15 1.97
CA ILE A 66 -8.87 11.37 0.52
C ILE A 66 -7.46 11.02 0.00
N VAL A 67 -6.43 11.55 0.66
CA VAL A 67 -5.02 11.28 0.30
C VAL A 67 -4.69 9.80 0.43
N GLY A 68 -5.14 9.13 1.49
CA GLY A 68 -4.95 7.69 1.67
C GLY A 68 -5.64 6.88 0.58
N THR A 69 -6.87 7.23 0.21
CA THR A 69 -7.60 6.56 -0.88
C THR A 69 -6.91 6.76 -2.22
N ILE A 70 -6.45 7.98 -2.54
CA ILE A 70 -5.68 8.25 -3.77
C ILE A 70 -4.38 7.44 -3.77
N GLY A 71 -3.67 7.39 -2.64
CA GLY A 71 -2.45 6.59 -2.47
C GLY A 71 -2.65 5.09 -2.72
N CYS A 72 -3.87 4.59 -2.54
CA CYS A 72 -4.26 3.20 -2.79
C CYS A 72 -4.95 2.99 -4.16
N ALA A 73 -5.03 4.01 -5.02
CA ALA A 73 -5.84 3.95 -6.23
C ALA A 73 -5.45 2.81 -7.18
N ILE A 74 -4.16 2.46 -7.30
CA ILE A 74 -3.75 1.30 -8.09
C ILE A 74 -4.26 -0.02 -7.50
N GLY A 75 -4.25 -0.16 -6.17
CA GLY A 75 -4.79 -1.33 -5.49
C GLY A 75 -6.28 -1.44 -5.71
N LEU A 76 -7.01 -0.34 -5.58
CA LEU A 76 -8.45 -0.29 -5.85
C LEU A 76 -8.77 -0.63 -7.31
N PHE A 77 -7.99 -0.09 -8.25
CA PHE A 77 -8.15 -0.37 -9.67
C PHE A 77 -7.92 -1.83 -10.01
N LEU A 78 -6.81 -2.42 -9.55
CA LEU A 78 -6.52 -3.84 -9.78
C LEU A 78 -7.50 -4.75 -9.03
N LEU A 79 -7.96 -4.36 -7.84
CA LEU A 79 -8.90 -5.12 -7.03
C LEU A 79 -10.25 -5.23 -7.73
N PHE A 80 -10.69 -4.18 -8.44
CA PHE A 80 -11.90 -4.24 -9.25
C PHE A 80 -11.85 -5.36 -10.30
N PHE A 81 -10.75 -5.48 -11.05
CA PHE A 81 -10.59 -6.57 -12.03
C PHE A 81 -10.41 -7.93 -11.35
N ALA A 82 -9.70 -7.98 -10.22
CA ALA A 82 -9.55 -9.21 -9.46
C ALA A 82 -10.89 -9.73 -8.94
N LEU A 83 -11.75 -8.86 -8.39
CA LEU A 83 -13.09 -9.22 -7.94
C LEU A 83 -13.98 -9.69 -9.10
N TYR A 84 -13.85 -9.08 -10.28
CA TYR A 84 -14.54 -9.55 -11.47
C TYR A 84 -14.10 -10.97 -11.85
N ALA A 85 -12.78 -11.23 -11.88
CA ALA A 85 -12.24 -12.56 -12.19
C ALA A 85 -12.67 -13.61 -11.14
N GLU A 86 -12.67 -13.24 -9.86
CA GLU A 86 -13.07 -14.12 -8.75
C GLU A 86 -14.56 -14.45 -8.80
N ILE A 87 -15.43 -13.44 -8.88
CA ILE A 87 -16.87 -13.60 -8.66
C ILE A 87 -17.59 -13.98 -9.94
N ILE A 88 -17.26 -13.34 -11.07
CA ILE A 88 -17.97 -13.52 -12.33
C ILE A 88 -17.36 -14.67 -13.14
N MET A 89 -16.03 -14.67 -13.28
CA MET A 89 -15.33 -15.71 -14.05
C MET A 89 -15.03 -16.96 -13.23
N LYS A 90 -15.19 -16.91 -11.90
CA LYS A 90 -14.88 -18.03 -10.98
C LYS A 90 -13.45 -18.53 -11.13
N ASN A 91 -12.50 -17.62 -11.34
CA ASN A 91 -11.10 -17.93 -11.56
C ASN A 91 -10.21 -17.19 -10.56
N SER A 92 -9.98 -17.83 -9.41
CA SER A 92 -9.21 -17.25 -8.31
C SER A 92 -7.72 -17.09 -8.61
N GLU A 93 -7.16 -17.94 -9.47
CA GLU A 93 -5.76 -17.82 -9.89
C GLU A 93 -5.52 -16.54 -10.68
N VAL A 94 -6.40 -16.25 -11.65
CA VAL A 94 -6.35 -15.01 -12.44
C VAL A 94 -6.63 -13.80 -11.55
N ALA A 95 -7.59 -13.91 -10.62
CA ALA A 95 -7.88 -12.84 -9.67
C ALA A 95 -6.65 -12.46 -8.83
N LEU A 96 -5.98 -13.45 -8.25
CA LEU A 96 -4.76 -13.24 -7.47
C LEU A 96 -3.61 -12.73 -8.34
N TRP A 97 -3.47 -13.22 -9.56
CA TRP A 97 -2.43 -12.76 -10.48
C TRP A 97 -2.59 -11.28 -10.83
N LEU A 98 -3.82 -10.82 -11.09
CA LEU A 98 -4.12 -9.42 -11.43
C LEU A 98 -3.77 -8.45 -10.29
N ILE A 99 -4.06 -8.81 -9.05
CA ILE A 99 -3.84 -7.92 -7.89
C ILE A 99 -2.45 -8.10 -7.25
N ARG A 100 -1.70 -9.16 -7.62
CA ARG A 100 -0.36 -9.45 -7.09
C ARG A 100 0.61 -8.26 -7.12
N PRO A 101 0.70 -7.46 -8.20
CA PRO A 101 1.60 -6.31 -8.22
C PRO A 101 1.37 -5.32 -7.08
N TYR A 102 0.12 -5.15 -6.63
CA TYR A 102 -0.21 -4.19 -5.57
C TYR A 102 0.33 -4.61 -4.20
N PHE A 103 0.29 -5.90 -3.89
CA PHE A 103 0.73 -6.40 -2.59
C PHE A 103 2.17 -6.92 -2.58
N MET A 104 2.86 -6.92 -3.72
CA MET A 104 4.23 -7.41 -3.82
C MET A 104 5.25 -6.74 -2.88
N PRO A 105 5.16 -5.43 -2.55
CA PRO A 105 6.03 -4.83 -1.55
C PRO A 105 5.99 -5.55 -0.19
N THR A 106 4.94 -6.30 0.08
CA THR A 106 4.72 -7.04 1.34
C THR A 106 5.00 -8.54 1.23
N MET A 107 5.55 -9.01 0.10
CA MET A 107 5.74 -10.43 -0.18
C MET A 107 6.64 -11.15 0.84
N SER A 108 7.61 -10.44 1.42
CA SER A 108 8.46 -10.99 2.48
C SER A 108 7.66 -11.37 3.72
N LEU A 109 6.71 -10.51 4.14
CA LEU A 109 5.83 -10.78 5.27
C LEU A 109 4.85 -11.90 4.96
N VAL A 110 4.28 -11.89 3.76
CA VAL A 110 3.37 -12.94 3.28
C VAL A 110 4.02 -14.31 3.42
N LYS A 111 5.24 -14.46 2.91
CA LYS A 111 5.94 -15.76 2.86
C LYS A 111 6.26 -16.37 4.22
N ILE A 112 6.26 -15.56 5.28
CA ILE A 112 6.58 -16.00 6.64
C ILE A 112 5.32 -16.23 7.47
N LEU A 113 4.26 -15.47 7.23
CA LEU A 113 3.06 -15.46 8.08
C LEU A 113 1.84 -16.13 7.46
N PHE A 114 1.82 -16.34 6.13
CA PHE A 114 0.65 -16.85 5.43
C PHE A 114 1.02 -18.03 4.55
N ASP A 115 0.28 -19.13 4.71
CA ASP A 115 0.40 -20.30 3.85
C ASP A 115 -0.14 -20.00 2.44
N ASP A 116 -1.28 -19.31 2.37
CA ASP A 116 -1.93 -18.90 1.12
C ASP A 116 -2.48 -17.46 1.18
N ILE A 117 -2.39 -16.74 0.06
CA ILE A 117 -2.95 -15.40 -0.09
C ILE A 117 -4.32 -15.50 -0.73
N THR A 118 -5.31 -14.87 -0.13
CA THR A 118 -6.64 -14.68 -0.72
C THR A 118 -6.86 -13.23 -1.15
N ILE A 119 -7.93 -12.97 -1.89
CA ILE A 119 -8.31 -11.62 -2.33
C ILE A 119 -8.62 -10.65 -1.16
N ILE A 120 -8.78 -11.17 0.06
CA ILE A 120 -8.96 -10.36 1.28
C ILE A 120 -7.66 -9.61 1.64
N TYR A 121 -6.50 -10.20 1.37
CA TYR A 121 -5.21 -9.61 1.72
C TYR A 121 -4.99 -8.20 1.13
N PRO A 122 -5.16 -7.94 -0.17
CA PRO A 122 -5.04 -6.58 -0.71
C PRO A 122 -6.08 -5.60 -0.14
N ILE A 123 -7.27 -6.07 0.26
CA ILE A 123 -8.26 -5.23 0.95
C ILE A 123 -7.71 -4.76 2.30
N LEU A 124 -7.10 -5.66 3.07
CA LEU A 124 -6.46 -5.32 4.34
C LEU A 124 -5.34 -4.29 4.14
N LEU A 125 -4.52 -4.45 3.10
CA LEU A 125 -3.45 -3.50 2.79
C LEU A 125 -3.98 -2.09 2.49
N ILE A 126 -5.08 -1.98 1.73
CA ILE A 126 -5.73 -0.70 1.45
C ILE A 126 -6.16 -0.03 2.77
N VAL A 127 -6.83 -0.77 3.65
CA VAL A 127 -7.28 -0.26 4.95
C VAL A 127 -6.10 0.19 5.81
N ILE A 128 -5.02 -0.59 5.87
CA ILE A 128 -3.81 -0.26 6.63
C ILE A 128 -3.17 1.02 6.08
N ASN A 129 -3.00 1.13 4.76
CA ASN A 129 -2.38 2.29 4.14
C ASN A 129 -3.17 3.59 4.38
N ILE A 130 -4.50 3.55 4.24
CA ILE A 130 -5.37 4.70 4.55
C ILE A 130 -5.24 5.07 6.04
N SER A 131 -5.24 4.06 6.92
CA SER A 131 -5.11 4.27 8.36
C SER A 131 -3.75 4.89 8.73
N LEU A 132 -2.67 4.52 8.04
CA LEU A 132 -1.35 5.10 8.25
C LEU A 132 -1.27 6.58 7.88
N VAL A 133 -1.88 6.99 6.76
CA VAL A 133 -1.97 8.42 6.41
C VAL A 133 -2.72 9.19 7.50
N LEU A 134 -3.83 8.64 7.99
CA LEU A 134 -4.62 9.25 9.07
C LEU A 134 -3.82 9.33 10.38
N MET A 135 -3.19 8.24 10.80
CA MET A 135 -2.35 8.19 11.99
C MET A 135 -1.18 9.17 11.91
N GLY A 136 -0.55 9.30 10.75
CA GLY A 136 0.51 10.29 10.52
C GLY A 136 0.00 11.72 10.77
N SER A 137 -1.16 12.07 10.20
CA SER A 137 -1.77 13.40 10.40
C SER A 137 -2.12 13.67 11.86
N ILE A 138 -2.71 12.69 12.56
CA ILE A 138 -3.02 12.81 13.99
C ILE A 138 -1.75 13.03 14.80
N THR A 139 -0.69 12.26 14.52
CA THR A 139 0.61 12.41 15.18
C THR A 139 1.15 13.83 15.01
N ARG A 140 1.10 14.38 13.80
CA ARG A 140 1.53 15.76 13.54
C ARG A 140 0.78 16.79 14.39
N LYS A 141 -0.54 16.66 14.48
CA LYS A 141 -1.38 17.56 15.29
C LYS A 141 -1.03 17.49 16.77
N ILE A 142 -0.82 16.27 17.28
CA ILE A 142 -0.37 16.04 18.65
C ILE A 142 1.00 16.69 18.89
N MET A 143 1.97 16.45 18.01
CA MET A 143 3.31 17.05 18.10
C MET A 143 3.27 18.58 18.10
N ASN A 144 2.43 19.18 17.26
CA ASN A 144 2.27 20.64 17.22
C ASN A 144 1.64 21.19 18.50
N LYS A 145 0.78 20.43 19.18
CA LYS A 145 0.18 20.83 20.46
C LYS A 145 1.17 20.81 21.63
N PHE A 146 2.18 19.95 21.57
CA PHE A 146 3.22 19.82 22.60
C PHE A 146 4.47 20.68 22.33
N LYS A 147 4.59 21.29 21.15
CA LYS A 147 5.53 22.39 20.91
C LYS A 147 4.97 23.68 21.51
N VAL A 148 5.00 23.75 22.84
CA VAL A 148 4.86 24.98 23.63
C VAL A 148 6.26 25.46 23.98
#